data_AF-A0A535AAE8-F1
#
_entry.id   AF-A0A535AAE8-F1
#
_cell.length_a   1.000
_cell.length_b   1.000
_cell.length_c   1.000
_cell.angle_alpha   90.00
_cell.angle_beta   90.00
_cell.angle_gamma   90.00
#
_symmetry.space_group_name_H-M   'P 1'
#
loop_
_entity.id
_entity.type
_entity.pdbx_description
1 polymer ?
#
loop_
_entity_poly.entity_id
_entity_poly.type
_entity_poly.pdbx_seq_one_letter_code
_entity_poly.pdbx_strand_id
1 'polypeptide(L)'
;MRIYEGSPRQDWEEVLRSVGAFADREQLKELLFLELDGGFVLQGLTLPPGGASSDSYGTLAKRTYELTDEQVAQLIEERSALRGSGTEGTAAEEVSNFYEHAMRVVGAYLDGQSQRDLFFFEQEGSFVLRLLIITSGKPGAHQLVEFTRDDILAMIQAAPEHRDGAAPA
;
A
#
# COMPACT_ATOMS: atom_id res chain seq x y z
N MET A 1 -2.31 9.10 16.74
CA MET A 1 -1.01 9.64 17.22
C MET A 1 -0.21 9.99 15.98
N ARG A 2 0.38 11.20 15.88
CA ARG A 2 1.11 11.61 14.65
C ARG A 2 2.50 10.99 14.64
N ILE A 3 2.82 10.18 13.64
CA ILE A 3 4.09 9.43 13.54
C ILE A 3 5.25 10.39 13.19
N TYR A 4 5.00 11.35 12.29
CA TYR A 4 5.96 12.37 11.88
C TYR A 4 5.26 13.75 11.86
N GLU A 5 5.69 14.69 12.71
CA GLU A 5 5.06 16.00 12.81
C GLU A 5 5.29 16.81 11.53
N GLY A 6 4.21 17.20 10.84
CA GLY A 6 4.27 18.00 9.60
C GLY A 6 4.55 17.23 8.30
N SER A 7 4.72 15.89 8.35
CA SER A 7 4.94 15.05 7.15
C SER A 7 3.64 14.40 6.63
N PRO A 8 3.52 14.11 5.32
CA PRO A 8 2.42 13.33 4.75
C PRO A 8 2.35 11.90 5.30
N ARG A 9 3.40 11.39 5.96
CA ARG A 9 3.47 10.05 6.58
C ARG A 9 2.74 9.94 7.92
N GLN A 10 1.72 10.76 8.14
CA GLN A 10 0.96 10.76 9.41
C GLN A 10 -0.09 9.65 9.49
N ASP A 11 -0.46 9.08 8.35
CA ASP A 11 -1.56 8.14 8.17
C ASP A 11 -1.12 7.09 7.14
N TRP A 12 -0.75 5.90 7.63
CA TRP A 12 -0.30 4.80 6.76
C TRP A 12 -1.43 4.30 5.88
N GLU A 13 -2.68 4.32 6.32
CA GLU A 13 -3.84 3.99 5.48
C GLU A 13 -3.87 4.88 4.22
N GLU A 14 -3.79 6.20 4.37
CA GLU A 14 -3.86 7.15 3.26
C GLU A 14 -2.62 7.07 2.36
N VAL A 15 -1.42 6.95 2.94
CA VAL A 15 -0.16 6.78 2.19
C VAL A 15 -0.19 5.50 1.37
N LEU A 16 -0.44 4.36 2.02
CA LEU A 16 -0.36 3.07 1.36
C LEU A 16 -1.51 2.88 0.37
N ARG A 17 -2.71 3.41 0.63
CA ARG A 17 -3.79 3.42 -0.37
C ARG A 17 -3.38 4.16 -1.64
N SER A 18 -2.77 5.33 -1.49
CA SER A 18 -2.39 6.18 -2.63
C SER A 18 -1.23 5.58 -3.43
N VAL A 19 -0.25 4.97 -2.74
CA VAL A 19 0.80 4.17 -3.38
C VAL A 19 0.23 2.92 -4.07
N GLY A 20 -0.75 2.26 -3.45
CA GLY A 20 -1.42 1.09 -4.03
C GLY A 20 -2.16 1.44 -5.33
N ALA A 21 -2.92 2.54 -5.34
CA ALA A 21 -3.58 3.05 -6.54
C ALA A 21 -2.57 3.40 -7.65
N PHE A 22 -1.41 3.96 -7.27
CA PHE A 22 -0.30 4.16 -8.21
C PHE A 22 0.21 2.85 -8.78
N ALA A 23 0.41 1.82 -7.95
CA ALA A 23 0.85 0.50 -8.38
C ALA A 23 -0.13 -0.17 -9.35
N ASP A 24 -1.43 -0.06 -9.08
CA ASP A 24 -2.50 -0.53 -9.98
C ASP A 24 -2.46 0.19 -11.34
N ARG A 25 -2.31 1.52 -11.34
CA ARG A 25 -2.19 2.33 -12.56
C ARG A 25 -0.97 1.95 -13.41
N GLU A 26 0.15 1.68 -12.75
CA GLU A 26 1.40 1.24 -13.39
C GLU A 26 1.38 -0.26 -13.74
N GLN A 27 0.30 -0.97 -13.43
CA GLN A 27 0.14 -2.42 -13.64
C GLN A 27 1.32 -3.22 -13.05
N LEU A 28 1.73 -2.84 -11.85
CA LEU A 28 2.77 -3.54 -11.11
C LEU A 28 2.21 -4.83 -10.52
N LYS A 29 3.09 -5.80 -10.32
CA LYS A 29 2.87 -7.06 -9.60
C LYS A 29 4.09 -7.38 -8.75
N GLU A 30 3.93 -8.20 -7.72
CA GLU A 30 5.01 -8.64 -6.84
C GLU A 30 5.80 -7.47 -6.25
N LEU A 31 5.13 -6.71 -5.38
CA LEU A 31 5.68 -5.45 -4.89
C LEU A 31 6.82 -5.66 -3.88
N LEU A 32 7.78 -4.76 -3.89
CA LEU A 32 8.70 -4.50 -2.78
C LEU A 32 8.58 -3.03 -2.40
N PHE A 33 8.39 -2.77 -1.12
CA PHE A 33 8.22 -1.44 -0.57
C PHE A 33 9.17 -1.22 0.60
N LEU A 34 9.88 -0.10 0.58
CA LEU A 34 10.87 0.26 1.60
C LEU A 34 10.72 1.74 1.95
N GLU A 35 10.52 2.02 3.23
CA GLU A 35 10.62 3.37 3.78
C GLU A 35 12.08 3.86 3.80
N LEU A 36 12.27 5.10 3.35
CA LEU A 36 13.51 5.86 3.41
C LEU A 36 13.28 7.16 4.19
N ASP A 37 14.36 7.85 4.57
CA ASP A 37 14.24 9.12 5.30
C ASP A 37 13.42 10.19 4.55
N GLY A 38 13.52 10.26 3.23
CA GLY A 38 12.85 11.27 2.38
C GLY A 38 11.73 10.75 1.48
N GLY A 39 11.31 9.49 1.66
CA GLY A 39 10.19 8.91 0.94
C GLY A 39 10.20 7.39 0.96
N PHE A 40 9.99 6.77 -0.20
CA PHE A 40 9.89 5.32 -0.34
C PHE A 40 10.57 4.83 -1.61
N VAL A 41 11.02 3.57 -1.58
CA VAL A 41 11.27 2.80 -2.80
C VAL A 41 10.12 1.85 -3.01
N LEU A 42 9.49 1.94 -4.18
CA LEU A 42 8.51 0.98 -4.68
C LEU A 42 9.11 0.25 -5.88
N GLN A 43 9.12 -1.07 -5.83
CA GLN A 43 9.56 -1.90 -6.93
C GLN A 43 8.50 -2.94 -7.25
N GLY A 44 8.37 -3.29 -8.53
CA GLY A 44 7.45 -4.33 -8.97
C GLY A 44 7.80 -4.83 -10.35
N LEU A 45 7.11 -5.88 -10.76
CA LEU A 45 7.16 -6.48 -12.08
C LEU A 45 6.01 -5.95 -12.93
N THR A 46 6.27 -5.70 -14.21
CA THR A 46 5.24 -5.30 -15.16
C THR A 46 5.49 -5.90 -16.54
N LEU A 47 4.45 -5.95 -17.35
CA LEU A 47 4.57 -6.35 -18.74
C LEU A 47 5.06 -5.15 -19.58
N PRO A 48 6.10 -5.31 -20.41
CA PRO A 48 6.55 -4.24 -21.30
C PRO A 48 5.43 -3.78 -22.25
N PRO A 49 5.25 -2.47 -22.48
CA PRO A 49 4.32 -1.98 -23.49
C PRO A 49 4.88 -2.24 -24.89
N GLY A 50 4.17 -3.05 -25.69
CA GLY A 50 4.56 -3.36 -27.07
C GLY A 50 4.21 -4.80 -27.44
N GLY A 51 3.38 -4.96 -28.46
CA GLY A 51 2.84 -6.25 -28.91
C GLY A 51 3.91 -7.31 -29.08
N ALA A 52 3.58 -8.52 -28.63
CA ALA A 52 4.40 -9.71 -28.66
C ALA A 52 5.10 -9.91 -30.01
N SER A 53 6.43 -9.71 -30.02
CA SER A 53 7.26 -10.61 -30.81
C SER A 53 7.17 -11.99 -30.13
N SER A 54 7.16 -13.08 -30.89
CA SER A 54 7.07 -14.45 -30.33
C SER A 54 8.14 -14.73 -29.26
N ASP A 55 9.23 -13.96 -29.25
CA ASP A 55 10.36 -14.09 -28.34
C ASP A 55 10.21 -13.30 -27.03
N SER A 56 9.21 -12.41 -26.91
CA SER A 56 8.97 -11.58 -25.71
C SER A 56 7.73 -12.01 -24.92
N TYR A 57 7.16 -13.18 -25.22
CA TYR A 57 6.08 -13.76 -24.42
C TYR A 57 6.64 -14.18 -23.05
N GLY A 58 6.24 -13.48 -21.99
CA GLY A 58 6.54 -13.84 -20.61
C GLY A 58 7.75 -13.14 -19.96
N THR A 59 8.40 -12.19 -20.63
CA THR A 59 9.48 -11.40 -20.00
C THR A 59 8.88 -10.28 -19.14
N LEU A 60 8.78 -10.53 -17.83
CA LEU A 60 8.45 -9.50 -16.84
C LEU A 60 9.62 -8.52 -16.71
N ALA A 61 9.32 -7.23 -16.79
CA ALA A 61 10.30 -6.17 -16.57
C ALA A 61 10.19 -5.66 -15.13
N LYS A 62 11.33 -5.59 -14.44
CA LYS A 62 11.41 -4.95 -13.12
C LYS A 62 11.41 -3.43 -13.27
N ARG A 63 10.48 -2.76 -12.60
CA ARG A 63 10.44 -1.30 -12.46
C ARG A 63 10.71 -0.91 -11.02
N THR A 64 11.44 0.19 -10.83
CA THR A 64 11.73 0.76 -9.52
C THR A 64 11.40 2.25 -9.57
N TYR A 65 10.64 2.70 -8.58
CA TYR A 65 10.25 4.08 -8.37
C TYR A 65 10.80 4.51 -7.01
N GLU A 66 11.46 5.66 -7.00
CA GLU A 66 11.76 6.41 -5.78
C GLU A 66 10.66 7.46 -5.65
N LEU A 67 9.85 7.33 -4.60
CA LEU A 67 8.70 8.18 -4.32
C LEU A 67 9.10 9.13 -3.18
N THR A 68 9.39 10.38 -3.49
CA THR A 68 9.70 11.39 -2.46
C THR A 68 8.44 11.74 -1.65
N ASP A 69 8.61 12.34 -0.48
CA ASP A 69 7.48 12.84 0.33
C ASP A 69 6.55 13.78 -0.45
N GLU A 70 7.11 14.63 -1.31
CA GLU A 70 6.35 15.53 -2.18
C GLU A 70 5.50 14.75 -3.19
N GLN A 71 6.08 13.72 -3.83
CA GLN A 71 5.35 12.86 -4.76
C GLN A 71 4.25 12.06 -4.05
N VAL A 72 4.50 11.58 -2.84
CA VAL A 72 3.49 10.89 -2.03
C VAL A 72 2.34 11.84 -1.68
N ALA A 73 2.64 13.08 -1.27
CA ALA A 73 1.63 14.09 -1.00
C ALA A 73 0.77 14.38 -2.25
N GLN A 74 1.40 14.45 -3.42
CA GLN A 74 0.70 14.60 -4.70
C GLN A 74 -0.22 13.40 -5.00
N LEU A 75 0.26 12.17 -4.80
CA LEU A 75 -0.57 10.96 -5.00
C LEU A 75 -1.80 10.95 -4.07
N ILE A 76 -1.64 11.39 -2.82
CA ILE A 76 -2.73 11.52 -1.84
C ILE A 76 -3.75 12.56 -2.30
N GLU A 77 -3.30 13.71 -2.78
CA GLU A 77 -4.16 14.78 -3.29
C GLU A 77 -4.94 14.33 -4.54
N GLU A 78 -4.25 13.73 -5.52
CA GLU A 78 -4.84 13.15 -6.73
C GLU A 78 -5.94 12.15 -6.37
N ARG A 79 -5.68 11.24 -5.42
CA ARG A 79 -6.68 10.26 -5.00
C ARG A 79 -7.84 10.90 -4.23
N SER A 80 -7.56 11.89 -3.40
CA SER A 80 -8.59 12.61 -2.65
C SER A 80 -9.56 13.37 -3.55
N ALA A 81 -9.05 13.95 -4.65
CA ALA A 81 -9.89 14.60 -5.67
C ALA A 81 -10.86 13.64 -6.36
N LEU A 82 -10.49 12.35 -6.49
CA LEU A 82 -11.33 11.31 -7.09
C LEU A 82 -12.45 10.80 -6.16
N ARG A 83 -12.42 11.10 -4.85
CA ARG A 83 -13.47 10.67 -3.90
C ARG A 83 -14.83 11.34 -4.12
N GLY A 84 -14.89 12.42 -4.91
CA GLY A 84 -16.12 13.21 -5.14
C GLY A 84 -16.78 12.99 -6.51
N SER A 85 -16.23 12.16 -7.40
CA SER A 85 -16.61 12.16 -8.83
C SER A 85 -17.10 10.82 -9.41
N GLY A 86 -17.20 9.74 -8.63
CA GLY A 86 -17.54 8.42 -9.18
C GLY A 86 -18.40 7.56 -8.25
N THR A 87 -19.55 7.13 -8.79
CA THR A 87 -20.44 6.06 -8.34
C THR A 87 -19.69 4.85 -7.78
N GLU A 88 -20.07 4.39 -6.60
CA GLU A 88 -19.60 3.16 -5.96
C GLU A 88 -19.72 1.97 -6.94
N GLY A 89 -18.59 1.55 -7.49
CA GLY A 89 -18.47 0.46 -8.45
C GLY A 89 -18.64 -0.89 -7.76
N THR A 90 -19.72 -1.58 -8.08
CA THR A 90 -20.00 -2.96 -7.69
C THR A 90 -18.90 -3.92 -8.18
N ALA A 91 -18.34 -4.72 -7.27
CA ALA A 91 -17.81 -6.11 -7.34
C ALA A 91 -17.13 -6.71 -8.60
N ALA A 92 -17.20 -6.10 -9.79
CA ALA A 92 -16.49 -6.51 -11.00
C ALA A 92 -15.04 -5.94 -11.06
N GLU A 93 -14.65 -5.13 -10.06
CA GLU A 93 -13.38 -4.41 -9.92
C GLU A 93 -12.29 -5.18 -9.13
N GLU A 94 -12.51 -6.46 -8.80
CA GLU A 94 -11.60 -7.27 -7.94
C GLU A 94 -10.15 -7.36 -8.43
N VAL A 95 -9.85 -6.98 -9.68
CA VAL A 95 -8.48 -6.98 -10.25
C VAL A 95 -7.98 -5.58 -10.62
N SER A 96 -8.84 -4.58 -10.87
CA SER A 96 -8.34 -3.28 -11.37
C SER A 96 -7.74 -2.41 -10.28
N ASN A 97 -8.16 -2.60 -9.02
CA ASN A 97 -7.78 -1.76 -7.87
C ASN A 97 -7.28 -2.60 -6.68
N PHE A 98 -6.69 -3.77 -6.94
CA PHE A 98 -6.32 -4.72 -5.88
C PHE A 98 -5.31 -4.09 -4.92
N TYR A 99 -4.25 -3.46 -5.43
CA TYR A 99 -3.21 -2.89 -4.57
C TYR A 99 -3.73 -1.68 -3.79
N GLU A 100 -4.58 -0.83 -4.38
CA GLU A 100 -5.25 0.24 -3.66
C GLU A 100 -5.98 -0.30 -2.42
N HIS A 101 -6.80 -1.34 -2.59
CA HIS A 101 -7.59 -1.90 -1.50
C HIS A 101 -6.74 -2.68 -0.48
N ALA A 102 -5.82 -3.52 -0.94
CA ALA A 102 -4.95 -4.31 -0.10
C ALA A 102 -4.01 -3.42 0.73
N MET A 103 -3.35 -2.46 0.09
CA MET A 103 -2.43 -1.56 0.77
C MET A 103 -3.15 -0.61 1.73
N ARG A 104 -4.41 -0.23 1.45
CA ARG A 104 -5.24 0.52 2.40
C ARG A 104 -5.47 -0.26 3.70
N VAL A 105 -5.91 -1.52 3.63
CA VAL A 105 -6.19 -2.30 4.85
C VAL A 105 -4.92 -2.67 5.61
N VAL A 106 -3.80 -2.86 4.91
CA VAL A 106 -2.47 -2.99 5.51
C VAL A 106 -2.07 -1.69 6.23
N GLY A 107 -2.30 -0.53 5.61
CA GLY A 107 -2.03 0.77 6.22
C GLY A 107 -2.85 1.01 7.49
N ALA A 108 -4.14 0.70 7.45
CA ALA A 108 -5.01 0.79 8.63
C ALA A 108 -4.53 -0.10 9.80
N TYR A 109 -4.03 -1.31 9.49
CA TYR A 109 -3.39 -2.17 10.49
C TYR A 109 -2.14 -1.51 11.10
N LEU A 110 -1.28 -0.91 10.26
CA LEU A 110 -0.05 -0.24 10.70
C LEU A 110 -0.30 0.99 11.56
N ASP A 111 -1.34 1.77 11.25
CA ASP A 111 -1.74 2.93 12.05
C ASP A 111 -2.14 2.53 13.48
N GLY A 112 -2.87 1.40 13.62
CA GLY A 112 -3.20 0.83 14.92
C GLY A 112 -1.98 0.44 15.76
N GLN A 113 -0.85 0.18 15.11
CA GLN A 113 0.41 -0.22 15.74
C GLN A 113 1.42 0.92 15.89
N SER A 114 1.16 2.12 15.32
CA SER A 114 2.04 3.30 15.33
C SER A 114 3.49 3.01 14.90
N GLN A 115 3.66 2.19 13.86
CA GLN A 115 4.95 1.66 13.44
C GLN A 115 5.77 2.65 12.60
N ARG A 116 7.09 2.44 12.59
CA ARG A 116 8.09 3.12 11.77
C ARG A 116 9.01 2.10 11.10
N ASP A 117 9.78 2.55 10.13
CA ASP A 117 10.77 1.76 9.39
C ASP A 117 10.12 0.59 8.63
N LEU A 118 9.08 0.91 7.85
CA LEU A 118 8.31 -0.07 7.12
C LEU A 118 9.11 -0.67 5.96
N PHE A 119 9.24 -1.98 5.96
CA PHE A 119 9.68 -2.75 4.81
C PHE A 119 8.69 -3.89 4.58
N PHE A 120 8.24 -4.08 3.34
CA PHE A 120 7.45 -5.25 3.00
C PHE A 120 7.69 -5.70 1.56
N PHE A 121 7.33 -6.94 1.31
CA PHE A 121 7.13 -7.43 -0.04
C PHE A 121 5.78 -8.12 -0.15
N GLU A 122 5.25 -8.12 -1.34
CA GLU A 122 4.03 -8.80 -1.73
C GLU A 122 4.36 -9.80 -2.83
N GLN A 123 3.81 -11.01 -2.73
CA GLN A 123 3.89 -12.04 -3.76
C GLN A 123 2.60 -12.84 -3.79
N GLU A 124 2.03 -13.01 -4.98
CA GLU A 124 0.79 -13.78 -5.20
C GLU A 124 -0.38 -13.33 -4.29
N GLY A 125 -0.45 -12.04 -3.98
CA GLY A 125 -1.44 -11.41 -3.10
C GLY A 125 -1.15 -11.53 -1.60
N SER A 126 -0.07 -12.20 -1.21
CA SER A 126 0.35 -12.34 0.19
C SER A 126 1.40 -11.29 0.54
N PHE A 127 1.28 -10.66 1.71
CA PHE A 127 2.15 -9.58 2.18
C PHE A 127 2.98 -10.04 3.37
N VAL A 128 4.29 -9.79 3.33
CA VAL A 128 5.20 -10.01 4.46
C VAL A 128 5.83 -8.68 4.83
N LEU A 129 5.51 -8.21 6.03
CA LEU A 129 5.98 -6.94 6.57
C LEU A 129 7.03 -7.20 7.64
N ARG A 130 8.12 -6.44 7.58
CA ARG A 130 9.09 -6.30 8.68
C ARG A 130 8.84 -4.97 9.36
N LEU A 131 8.48 -5.04 10.63
CA LEU A 131 8.17 -3.88 11.48
C LEU A 131 9.26 -3.70 12.53
N LEU A 132 9.61 -2.46 12.85
CA LEU A 132 10.43 -2.15 14.01
C LEU A 132 9.54 -1.78 15.20
N ILE A 133 9.41 -2.70 16.17
CA ILE A 133 8.68 -2.42 17.40
C ILE A 133 9.62 -1.71 18.38
N ILE A 134 9.23 -0.50 18.78
CA ILE A 134 9.91 0.27 19.81
C ILE A 134 9.04 0.26 21.07
N THR A 135 9.44 -0.52 22.08
CA THR A 135 8.84 -0.46 23.42
C THR A 135 9.72 0.34 24.37
N SER A 136 9.15 1.27 25.14
CA SER A 136 9.88 2.11 26.09
C SER A 136 10.77 1.27 27.02
N GLY A 137 12.06 1.60 27.08
CA GLY A 137 13.03 0.96 27.97
C GLY A 137 13.63 -0.36 27.47
N LYS A 138 13.31 -0.82 26.26
CA LYS A 138 14.00 -1.96 25.61
C LYS A 138 14.58 -1.56 24.26
N PRO A 139 15.67 -2.21 23.81
CA PRO A 139 16.12 -2.10 22.42
C PRO A 139 14.97 -2.48 21.48
N GLY A 140 14.81 -1.75 20.38
CA GLY A 140 13.80 -2.08 19.37
C GLY A 140 14.01 -3.49 18.84
N ALA A 141 12.90 -4.18 18.53
CA ALA A 141 12.92 -5.54 17.99
C ALA A 141 12.22 -5.57 16.63
N HIS A 142 12.81 -6.28 15.67
CA HIS A 142 12.15 -6.56 14.40
C HIS A 142 11.12 -7.67 14.58
N GLN A 143 9.91 -7.44 14.07
CA GLN A 143 8.86 -8.46 13.96
C GLN A 143 8.47 -8.64 12.50
N LEU A 144 8.24 -9.89 12.12
CA LEU A 144 7.60 -10.22 10.85
C LEU A 144 6.11 -10.43 11.07
N VAL A 145 5.30 -9.80 10.22
CA VAL A 145 3.86 -9.99 10.13
C VAL A 145 3.56 -10.46 8.72
N GLU A 146 2.74 -11.50 8.62
CA GLU A 146 2.32 -12.09 7.35
C GLU A 146 0.81 -11.96 7.22
N PHE A 147 0.36 -11.56 6.03
CA PHE A 147 -1.02 -11.63 5.61
C PHE A 147 -1.08 -12.48 4.35
N THR A 148 -1.82 -13.59 4.39
CA THR A 148 -2.09 -14.35 3.18
C THR A 148 -3.03 -13.57 2.26
N ARG A 149 -3.11 -13.96 0.99
CA ARG A 149 -4.09 -13.39 0.06
C ARG A 149 -5.52 -13.46 0.62
N ASP A 150 -5.88 -14.56 1.27
CA ASP A 150 -7.22 -14.72 1.85
C ASP A 150 -7.44 -13.79 3.05
N ASP A 151 -6.42 -13.57 3.88
CA ASP A 151 -6.48 -12.59 4.98
C ASP A 151 -6.72 -11.18 4.43
N ILE A 152 -6.00 -10.78 3.38
CA ILE A 152 -6.17 -9.48 2.73
C ILE A 152 -7.58 -9.31 2.18
N LEU A 153 -8.11 -10.33 1.47
CA LEU A 153 -9.47 -10.29 0.94
C LEU A 153 -10.51 -10.18 2.06
N ALA A 154 -10.34 -10.92 3.15
CA ALA A 154 -11.22 -10.83 4.31
C ALA A 154 -11.15 -9.44 4.97
N MET A 155 -9.96 -8.86 5.10
CA MET A 155 -9.77 -7.50 5.62
C MET A 155 -10.43 -6.43 4.73
N ILE A 156 -10.33 -6.57 3.40
CA ILE A 156 -10.98 -5.67 2.45
C ILE A 156 -12.50 -5.73 2.61
N GLN A 157 -13.06 -6.94 2.74
CA GLN A 157 -14.50 -7.15 2.90
C GLN A 157 -15.03 -6.58 4.22
N ALA A 158 -14.26 -6.67 5.31
CA ALA A 158 -14.64 -6.12 6.62
C ALA A 158 -14.51 -4.59 6.69
N ALA A 159 -13.67 -3.98 5.85
CA ALA A 159 -13.32 -2.58 5.96
C ALA A 159 -14.47 -1.54 5.84
N PRO A 160 -15.57 -1.77 5.09
CA PRO A 160 -16.73 -0.88 5.14
C PRO A 160 -17.33 -0.76 6.55
N GLU A 161 -17.36 -1.84 7.33
CA GLU A 161 -17.91 -1.86 8.69
C GLU A 161 -17.10 -1.01 9.66
N HIS A 162 -15.81 -0.81 9.37
CA HIS A 162 -14.92 0.04 10.18
C HIS A 162 -15.13 1.54 9.93
N ARG A 163 -15.83 1.94 8.85
CA ARG A 163 -16.18 3.35 8.58
C ARG A 163 -17.28 3.86 9.49
N ASP A 164 -18.19 2.99 9.92
CA ASP A 164 -19.35 3.35 10.74
C ASP A 164 -19.07 3.33 12.26
N GLY A 165 -17.87 2.88 12.66
CA GLY A 165 -17.48 2.69 14.06
C GLY A 165 -16.95 3.93 14.81
N ALA A 166 -16.88 5.11 14.18
CA ALA A 166 -16.30 6.31 14.78
C ALA A 166 -17.31 7.45 14.96
N ALA A 167 -18.22 7.30 15.94
CA ALA A 167 -18.64 8.38 16.83
C ALA A 167 -19.49 7.84 18.01
N PRO A 168 -18.90 7.52 19.18
CA PRO A 168 -19.61 7.68 20.43
C PRO A 168 -19.56 9.16 20.85
N ALA A 169 -20.73 9.70 21.16
CA ALA A 169 -20.97 11.06 21.66
C ALA A 169 -20.32 11.34 23.02
#